data_AF-A0A1Z8LSP6-F1
#
_entry.id   AF-A0A1Z8LSP6-F1
#
_cell.length_a   1.000
_cell.length_b   1.000
_cell.length_c   1.000
_cell.angle_alpha   90.00
_cell.angle_beta   90.00
_cell.angle_gamma   90.00
#
_symmetry.space_group_name_H-M   'P 1'
#
loop_
_entity.id
_entity.type
_entity.pdbx_description
1 polymer ?
#
loop_
_entity_poly.entity_id
_entity_poly.type
_entity_poly.pdbx_seq_one_letter_code
_entity_poly.pdbx_strand_id
1 'polypeptide(L)' 'MQYDPKTEKVPKTQLFITPPLINKYYILDLRENNSFIEWATDQGHTVFVISWINRDAKLGNGPLNYNI' A
#
# COMPACT_ATOMS: atom_id res chain seq x y z
N MET A 1 -0.97 -3.45 3.84
CA MET A 1 -1.60 -2.26 4.47
C MET A 1 -2.92 -2.01 3.76
N GLN A 2 -3.96 -1.58 4.49
CA GLN A 2 -5.30 -1.29 3.96
C GLN A 2 -5.70 0.13 4.34
N TYR A 3 -6.32 0.85 3.41
CA TYR A 3 -6.94 2.15 3.62
C TYR A 3 -8.45 2.03 3.42
N ASP A 4 -9.20 2.62 4.34
CA ASP A 4 -10.66 2.56 4.32
C ASP A 4 -11.25 3.62 3.37
N PRO A 5 -12.33 3.28 2.65
CA PRO A 5 -13.02 4.24 1.79
C PRO A 5 -13.67 5.33 2.63
N LYS A 6 -13.75 6.55 2.10
CA LYS A 6 -14.36 7.71 2.77
C LYS A 6 -15.83 7.95 2.34
N THR A 7 -16.44 6.98 1.64
CA THR A 7 -17.82 7.04 1.16
C THR A 7 -18.67 5.92 1.75
N GLU A 8 -19.99 6.11 1.80
CA GLU A 8 -20.93 5.09 2.30
C GLU A 8 -21.10 3.89 1.35
N LYS A 9 -20.91 4.11 0.03
CA LYS A 9 -21.06 3.08 -1.00
C LYS A 9 -19.69 2.74 -1.60
N VAL A 10 -19.33 1.46 -1.52
CA VAL A 10 -18.04 0.94 -1.96
C VAL A 10 -18.25 0.01 -3.16
N PRO A 11 -17.43 0.11 -4.23
CA PRO A 11 -17.48 -0.82 -5.35
C PRO A 11 -17.20 -2.26 -4.91
N LYS A 12 -17.81 -3.24 -5.61
CA LYS A 12 -17.53 -4.67 -5.36
C LYS A 12 -16.06 -5.03 -5.62
N THR A 13 -15.43 -4.38 -6.60
CA THR A 13 -14.02 -4.59 -6.94
C THR A 13 -13.15 -3.55 -6.22
N GLN A 14 -12.18 -4.02 -5.46
CA GLN A 14 -11.27 -3.19 -4.66
C GLN A 14 -10.00 -2.83 -5.44
N LEU A 15 -9.32 -1.76 -5.03
CA LEU A 15 -8.06 -1.32 -5.65
C LEU A 15 -6.88 -1.98 -4.93
N PHE A 16 -6.07 -2.73 -5.67
CA PHE A 16 -4.85 -3.37 -5.15
C PHE A 16 -3.62 -2.80 -5.85
N ILE A 17 -2.67 -2.28 -5.07
CA ILE A 17 -1.48 -1.59 -5.57
C ILE A 17 -0.23 -2.39 -5.22
N THR A 18 0.52 -2.74 -6.27
CA THR A 18 1.85 -3.34 -6.20
C THR A 18 2.92 -2.30 -6.53
N PRO A 19 3.46 -1.58 -5.53
CA PRO A 19 4.47 -0.56 -5.79
C PRO A 19 5.78 -1.21 -6.29
N PRO A 20 6.59 -0.47 -7.06
CA PRO A 20 7.88 -0.97 -7.53
C PRO A 20 8.80 -1.32 -6.36
N LEU A 21 9.72 -2.28 -6.55
CA LEU A 21 10.64 -2.76 -5.51
C LEU A 21 11.82 -1.80 -5.22
N ILE A 22 12.09 -0.86 -6.13
CA ILE A 22 13.26 0.03 -6.08
C ILE A 22 12.99 1.26 -5.19
N ASN A 23 11.72 1.69 -5.08
CA ASN A 23 11.28 2.84 -4.27
C ASN A 23 10.15 2.40 -3.33
N LYS A 24 9.97 3.09 -2.20
CA LYS A 24 8.86 2.74 -1.29
C LYS A 24 7.51 3.22 -1.86
N TYR A 25 6.45 2.58 -1.37
CA TYR A 25 5.06 2.84 -1.76
C TYR A 25 4.60 4.28 -1.54
N TYR A 26 5.24 5.03 -0.63
CA TYR A 26 4.83 6.37 -0.26
C TYR A 26 4.83 7.36 -1.42
N ILE A 27 5.46 7.07 -2.57
CA ILE A 27 5.38 7.92 -3.77
C ILE A 27 3.94 8.18 -4.22
N LEU A 28 3.01 7.28 -3.86
CA LEU A 28 1.59 7.38 -4.15
C LEU A 28 0.80 8.15 -3.08
N ASP A 29 1.45 8.57 -2.00
CA ASP A 29 0.83 9.15 -0.80
C ASP A 29 1.79 10.10 -0.05
N LEU A 30 2.50 10.97 -0.79
CA LEU A 30 3.55 11.82 -0.23
C LEU A 30 3.04 13.08 0.49
N ARG A 31 1.96 13.69 -0.04
CA ARG A 31 1.39 14.96 0.42
C ARG A 31 -0.11 14.93 0.15
N GLU A 32 -0.90 15.55 1.01
CA GLU A 32 -2.37 15.64 0.91
C GLU A 32 -2.82 16.03 -0.51
N ASN A 33 -2.32 17.15 -1.05
CA ASN A 33 -2.73 17.63 -2.38
C ASN A 33 -2.25 16.79 -3.57
N ASN A 34 -1.40 15.78 -3.37
CA ASN A 34 -0.84 14.93 -4.43
C ASN A 34 -0.90 13.43 -4.07
N SER A 35 -1.80 13.04 -3.17
CA SER A 35 -1.97 11.64 -2.79
C SER A 35 -2.97 10.95 -3.72
N PHE A 36 -2.48 9.94 -4.44
CA PHE A 36 -3.34 9.08 -5.24
C PHE A 36 -4.20 8.17 -4.34
N ILE A 37 -3.64 7.71 -3.21
CA ILE A 37 -4.36 6.87 -2.25
C ILE A 37 -5.54 7.64 -1.65
N GLU A 38 -5.31 8.88 -1.23
CA GLU A 38 -6.36 9.75 -0.71
C GLU A 38 -7.46 9.96 -1.74
N TRP A 39 -7.10 10.39 -2.95
CA TRP A 39 -8.05 10.59 -4.03
C TRP A 39 -8.88 9.33 -4.30
N ALA A 40 -8.26 8.14 -4.32
CA ALA A 40 -8.97 6.88 -4.54
C ALA A 40 -9.95 6.54 -3.40
N THR A 41 -9.59 6.79 -2.14
CA THR A 41 -10.50 6.61 -0.99
C THR A 41 -11.67 7.59 -1.01
N ASP A 42 -11.45 8.83 -1.47
CA ASP A 42 -12.50 9.83 -1.66
C ASP A 42 -13.48 9.42 -2.77
N GLN A 43 -13.01 8.70 -3.79
CA GLN A 43 -13.89 8.09 -4.81
C GLN A 43 -14.62 6.84 -4.31
N GLY A 44 -14.36 6.40 -3.07
CA GLY A 44 -15.03 5.27 -2.44
C GLY A 44 -14.36 3.91 -2.64
N HIS A 45 -13.11 3.87 -3.09
CA HIS A 45 -12.36 2.63 -3.16
C HIS A 45 -11.78 2.25 -1.80
N THR A 46 -11.93 0.99 -1.40
CA THR A 46 -11.02 0.37 -0.44
C THR A 46 -9.69 0.10 -1.15
N VAL A 47 -8.58 0.57 -0.57
CA VAL A 47 -7.25 0.47 -1.20
C VAL A 47 -6.34 -0.44 -0.39
N PHE A 48 -5.74 -1.43 -1.06
CA PHE A 48 -4.73 -2.32 -0.51
C PHE A 48 -3.37 -2.01 -1.13
N VAL A 49 -2.34 -1.92 -0.29
CA VAL A 49 -0.97 -1.62 -0.73
C VAL A 49 0.00 -2.63 -0.12
N ILE A 50 0.86 -3.19 -0.96
CA ILE A 50 2.02 -3.97 -0.50
C ILE A 50 3.10 -3.00 -0.01
N SER A 51 3.44 -3.10 1.27
CA SER A 51 4.62 -2.43 1.83
C SER A 51 5.77 -3.43 1.88
N TRP A 52 6.69 -3.34 0.91
CA TRP A 52 7.89 -4.16 0.89
C TRP A 52 8.78 -3.87 2.10
N ILE A 53 9.33 -4.93 2.69
CA ILE A 53 10.37 -4.79 3.72
C ILE A 53 11.67 -4.43 3.01
N ASN A 54 12.38 -3.40 3.50
CA ASN A 54 13.74 -3.11 3.03
C ASN A 54 14.64 -4.31 3.35
N ARG A 55 15.32 -4.87 2.34
CA ARG A 55 16.34 -5.90 2.60
C ARG A 55 17.48 -5.29 3.41
N ASP A 56 17.58 -5.66 4.68
CA ASP A 56 18.77 -5.43 5.50
C ASP A 56 19.74 -6.61 5.37
N ALA A 57 20.94 -6.49 5.94
CA ALA A 57 21.92 -7.57 5.93
C ALA A 57 21.44 -8.85 6.65
N LYS A 58 20.39 -8.77 7.48
CA LYS A 58 19.80 -9.93 8.19
C LYS A 58 18.91 -10.77 7.27
N LEU A 59 18.27 -10.15 6.28
CA LEU A 59 17.55 -10.84 5.20
C LEU A 59 18.49 -11.50 4.16
N GLY A 60 19.80 -11.23 4.23
CA GLY A 60 20.78 -11.73 3.28
C GLY A 60 21.16 -13.21 3.45
N ASN A 61 21.12 -13.75 4.67
CA ASN A 61 21.71 -15.08 4.99
C ASN A 61 21.00 -15.88 6.11
N GLY A 62 19.87 -15.42 6.66
CA GLY A 62 19.14 -16.14 7.72
C GLY A 62 17.94 -16.94 7.19
N PRO A 63 17.56 -18.07 7.82
CA PRO A 63 16.31 -18.76 7.47
C PRO A 63 15.15 -17.80 7.64
N LEU A 64 14.31 -17.71 6.61
CA LEU A 64 13.15 -16.84 6.56
C LEU A 64 12.09 -17.33 7.55
N ASN A 65 12.20 -16.90 8.81
CA ASN A 65 11.17 -17.12 9.80
C ASN A 65 10.04 -16.09 9.59
N TYR A 66 9.13 -16.41 8.68
CA TYR A 66 7.86 -15.70 8.56
C TYR A 66 6.91 -16.24 9.62
N ASN A 67 6.70 -15.49 10.70
CA ASN A 67 5.49 -15.63 11.50
C ASN A 67 4.37 -14.95 10.72
N ILE A 68 3.52 -15.76 10.11
CA ILE A 68 2.20 -15.36 9.60
C ILE A 68 1.24 -15.32 10.78
#